data_AF-G4CYY5-F1
#
_entry.id   AF-G4CYY5-F1
#
_cell.length_a   1.000
_cell.length_b   1.000
_cell.length_c   1.000
_cell.angle_alpha   90.00
_cell.angle_beta   90.00
_cell.angle_gamma   90.00
#
_symmetry.space_group_name_H-M   'P 1'
#
loop_
_entity.id
_entity.type
_entity.pdbx_description
1 polymer ?
#
loop_
_entity_poly.entity_id
_entity_poly.type
_entity_poly.pdbx_seq_one_letter_code
_entity_poly.pdbx_strand_id
1 'polypeptide(L)'
;MVTMPTGLRVAVVSDDGVSQDIVRGLEARRIEVTTWMRGRQPGSFRDLRCVSGASCPVVHVVVICPRTLLGGRDIAEQCHRAGVPSVIAWGRHRWGVLGPINDHHPGCQHCADMALAAHDPDWVTMARTTTGDSHDPAVTAWLVNQIEATAGALRDDSDVYRAKSVQVRTNAGERSLVVPAQPGCHCWPPQEASCNTLMRSAA
;
A
#
# COMPACT_ATOMS: atom_id res chain seq x y z
N MET A 1 -33.11 5.75 -7.22
CA MET A 1 -32.40 6.11 -5.98
C MET A 1 -30.98 6.50 -6.38
N VAL A 2 -30.66 7.79 -6.39
CA VAL A 2 -29.33 8.30 -6.77
C VAL A 2 -28.42 8.11 -5.58
N THR A 3 -27.61 7.06 -5.57
CA THR A 3 -26.54 6.88 -4.58
C THR A 3 -25.53 8.02 -4.75
N MET A 4 -25.02 8.60 -3.66
CA MET A 4 -24.07 9.71 -3.73
C MET A 4 -22.63 9.20 -3.94
N PRO A 5 -21.71 10.01 -4.48
CA PRO A 5 -20.29 9.67 -4.52
C PRO A 5 -19.76 9.42 -3.10
N THR A 6 -18.83 8.48 -2.94
CA THR A 6 -18.25 8.17 -1.62
C THR A 6 -17.41 9.33 -1.06
N GLY A 7 -17.01 10.27 -1.91
CA GLY A 7 -16.07 11.34 -1.58
C GLY A 7 -14.63 10.85 -1.43
N LEU A 8 -14.35 9.56 -1.66
CA LEU A 8 -13.00 8.98 -1.60
C LEU A 8 -12.22 9.27 -2.88
N ARG A 9 -10.95 9.66 -2.72
CA ARG A 9 -10.01 9.96 -3.80
C ARG A 9 -8.75 9.12 -3.64
N VAL A 10 -8.40 8.35 -4.65
CA VAL A 10 -7.27 7.42 -4.64
C VAL A 10 -6.41 7.65 -5.88
N ALA A 11 -5.09 7.62 -5.70
CA ALA A 11 -4.17 7.50 -6.84
C ALA A 11 -3.72 6.04 -6.99
N VAL A 12 -3.73 5.48 -8.20
CA VAL A 12 -3.23 4.14 -8.48
C VAL A 12 -1.97 4.23 -9.34
N VAL A 13 -0.86 3.72 -8.82
CA VAL A 13 0.43 3.62 -9.51
C VAL A 13 0.68 2.19 -9.92
N SER A 14 0.99 1.95 -11.18
CA SER A 14 1.22 0.59 -11.67
C SER A 14 2.43 0.43 -12.56
N ASP A 15 3.02 -0.75 -12.45
CA ASP A 15 4.04 -1.29 -13.34
C ASP A 15 3.46 -2.29 -14.37
N ASP A 16 2.21 -2.74 -14.24
CA ASP A 16 1.54 -3.72 -15.12
C ASP A 16 0.00 -3.56 -15.25
N GLY A 17 -0.65 -4.50 -15.96
CA GLY A 17 -2.09 -4.48 -16.25
C GLY A 17 -3.02 -4.87 -15.09
N VAL A 18 -2.52 -5.44 -13.98
CA VAL A 18 -3.35 -5.82 -12.81
C VAL A 18 -4.00 -4.58 -12.18
N SER A 19 -3.36 -3.41 -12.30
CA SER A 19 -3.95 -2.16 -11.86
C SER A 19 -5.23 -1.78 -12.60
N GLN A 20 -5.47 -2.22 -13.83
CA GLN A 20 -6.68 -1.83 -14.56
C GLN A 20 -7.93 -2.43 -13.90
N ASP A 21 -7.85 -3.66 -13.41
CA ASP A 21 -9.00 -4.30 -12.75
C ASP A 21 -9.24 -3.73 -11.36
N ILE A 22 -8.17 -3.35 -10.65
CA ILE A 22 -8.27 -2.58 -9.39
C ILE A 22 -8.93 -1.23 -9.65
N VAL A 23 -8.49 -0.49 -10.68
CA VAL A 23 -9.08 0.81 -11.08
C VAL A 23 -10.57 0.65 -11.40
N ARG A 24 -10.94 -0.30 -12.26
CA ARG A 24 -12.35 -0.58 -12.60
C ARG A 24 -13.17 -0.94 -11.36
N GLY A 25 -12.60 -1.73 -10.46
CA GLY A 25 -13.26 -2.12 -9.21
C GLY A 25 -13.50 -0.94 -8.27
N LEU A 26 -12.56 -0.01 -8.16
CA LEU A 26 -12.69 1.22 -7.37
C LEU A 26 -13.69 2.19 -8.00
N GLU A 27 -13.62 2.39 -9.32
CA GLU A 27 -14.57 3.23 -10.06
C GLU A 27 -16.00 2.70 -9.97
N ALA A 28 -16.20 1.38 -10.01
CA ALA A 28 -17.50 0.74 -9.81
C ALA A 28 -18.11 1.05 -8.43
N ARG A 29 -17.28 1.36 -7.43
CA ARG A 29 -17.69 1.84 -6.10
C ARG A 29 -17.82 3.35 -6.00
N ARG A 30 -17.68 4.07 -7.11
CA ARG A 30 -17.75 5.53 -7.19
C ARG A 30 -16.70 6.21 -6.32
N ILE A 31 -15.51 5.61 -6.28
CA ILE A 31 -14.29 6.21 -5.76
C ILE A 31 -13.66 6.96 -6.93
N GLU A 32 -13.20 8.19 -6.70
CA GLU A 32 -12.49 8.97 -7.68
C GLU A 32 -11.05 8.44 -7.80
N VAL A 33 -10.66 7.99 -8.99
CA VAL A 33 -9.36 7.35 -9.24
C VAL A 33 -8.53 8.19 -10.20
N THR A 34 -7.33 8.56 -9.77
CA THR A 34 -6.29 9.09 -10.66
C THR A 34 -5.26 8.01 -10.94
N THR A 35 -4.92 7.73 -12.20
CA THR A 35 -3.95 6.69 -12.54
C THR A 35 -2.60 7.27 -12.94
N TRP A 36 -1.51 6.68 -12.42
CA TRP A 36 -0.14 6.99 -12.78
C TRP A 36 0.55 5.73 -13.31
N MET A 37 1.15 5.81 -14.49
CA MET A 37 1.90 4.69 -15.07
C MET A 37 3.40 4.93 -14.92
N ARG A 38 4.13 3.94 -14.41
CA ARG A 38 5.59 3.98 -14.42
C ARG A 38 6.08 3.78 -15.86
N GLY A 39 6.73 4.80 -16.44
CA GLY A 39 7.35 4.67 -17.75
C GLY A 39 8.42 3.59 -17.77
N ARG A 40 8.50 2.81 -18.87
CA ARG A 40 9.42 1.66 -19.00
C ARG A 40 10.91 2.02 -19.08
N GLN A 41 11.27 3.31 -19.19
CA GLN A 41 12.67 3.74 -19.33
C GLN A 41 13.29 4.11 -17.97
N PRO A 42 14.50 3.63 -17.65
CA PRO A 42 15.30 4.18 -16.56
C PRO A 42 15.45 5.69 -16.78
N GLY A 43 15.01 6.51 -15.84
CA GLY A 43 15.05 7.97 -15.97
C GLY A 43 13.80 8.62 -16.58
N SER A 44 12.81 7.86 -17.07
CA SER A 44 11.49 8.43 -17.42
C SER A 44 10.64 8.61 -16.17
N PHE A 45 11.06 9.53 -15.29
CA PHE A 45 10.31 10.00 -14.13
C PHE A 45 9.17 10.95 -14.52
N ARG A 46 8.41 10.62 -15.59
CA ARG A 46 7.03 11.15 -15.69
C ARG A 46 6.25 10.30 -14.68
N ASP A 47 5.84 10.72 -13.50
CA ASP A 47 5.75 12.06 -12.95
C ASP A 47 5.56 11.94 -11.41
N LEU A 48 6.44 11.22 -10.70
CA LEU A 48 6.35 11.13 -9.24
C LEU A 48 6.57 12.51 -8.56
N ARG A 49 7.08 13.49 -9.33
CA ARG A 49 7.09 14.91 -8.97
C ARG A 49 5.69 15.51 -8.80
N CYS A 50 4.65 14.90 -9.40
CA CYS A 50 3.26 15.26 -9.12
C CYS A 50 2.83 14.83 -7.71
N VAL A 51 3.40 13.76 -7.15
CA VAL A 51 3.13 13.34 -5.75
C VAL A 51 3.73 14.33 -4.75
N SER A 52 4.83 14.99 -5.11
CA SER A 52 5.57 15.94 -4.28
C SER A 52 5.30 17.42 -4.60
N GLY A 53 4.36 17.73 -5.49
CA GLY A 53 4.15 19.08 -6.02
C GLY A 53 2.74 19.61 -5.79
N ALA A 54 2.60 20.94 -5.78
CA ALA A 54 1.35 21.71 -5.59
C ALA A 54 0.23 21.42 -6.61
N SER A 55 0.42 20.46 -7.50
CA SER A 55 -0.50 20.00 -8.54
C SER A 55 -1.00 18.56 -8.32
N CYS A 56 -0.67 17.89 -7.20
CA CYS A 56 -1.34 16.65 -6.84
C CYS A 56 -2.79 16.95 -6.46
N PRO A 57 -3.79 16.34 -7.11
CA PRO A 57 -5.13 16.31 -6.52
C PRO A 57 -5.01 15.74 -5.11
N VAL A 58 -5.71 16.35 -4.15
CA VAL A 58 -5.74 15.88 -2.75
C VAL A 58 -6.31 14.46 -2.74
N VAL A 59 -5.45 13.45 -2.69
CA VAL A 59 -5.84 12.03 -2.57
C VAL A 59 -5.69 11.59 -1.12
N HIS A 60 -6.53 10.65 -0.70
CA HIS A 60 -6.43 10.08 0.65
C HIS A 60 -5.33 9.02 0.73
N VAL A 61 -5.09 8.29 -0.36
CA VAL A 61 -4.04 7.27 -0.41
C VAL A 61 -3.54 7.05 -1.84
N VAL A 62 -2.24 6.78 -1.95
CA VAL A 62 -1.60 6.27 -3.17
C VAL A 62 -1.50 4.75 -3.07
N VAL A 63 -2.19 4.04 -3.96
CA VAL A 63 -2.13 2.58 -4.11
C VAL A 63 -1.04 2.23 -5.10
N ILE A 64 -0.05 1.47 -4.67
CA ILE A 64 1.08 1.04 -5.49
C ILE A 64 0.85 -0.42 -5.87
N CYS A 65 0.70 -0.70 -7.15
CA CYS A 65 0.47 -2.02 -7.72
C CYS A 65 1.75 -2.52 -8.43
N PRO A 66 2.68 -3.16 -7.70
CA PRO A 66 3.92 -3.64 -8.29
C PRO A 66 3.73 -4.96 -9.04
N ARG A 67 4.62 -5.23 -10.00
CA ARG A 67 4.69 -6.53 -10.70
C ARG A 67 5.06 -7.69 -9.79
N THR A 68 5.95 -7.45 -8.83
CA THR A 68 6.46 -8.46 -7.90
C THR A 68 6.03 -8.12 -6.48
N LEU A 69 5.93 -9.14 -5.62
CA LEU A 69 5.60 -8.96 -4.20
C LEU A 69 6.55 -7.97 -3.50
N LEU A 70 7.80 -7.92 -3.96
CA LEU A 70 8.83 -7.04 -3.46
C LEU A 70 9.01 -5.76 -4.31
N GLY A 71 8.08 -5.40 -5.19
CA GLY A 71 8.20 -4.18 -6.00
C GLY A 71 7.62 -2.94 -5.30
N GLY A 72 7.81 -1.75 -5.87
CA GLY A 72 7.12 -0.52 -5.45
C GLY A 72 7.66 0.19 -4.21
N ARG A 73 8.72 -0.33 -3.56
CA ARG A 73 9.33 0.31 -2.37
C ARG A 73 9.87 1.70 -2.62
N ASP A 74 10.48 1.91 -3.77
CA ASP A 74 11.02 3.20 -4.18
C ASP A 74 9.92 4.25 -4.35
N ILE A 75 8.72 3.84 -4.74
CA ILE A 75 7.53 4.69 -4.83
C ILE A 75 6.97 4.97 -3.43
N ALA A 76 6.86 3.94 -2.58
CA ALA A 76 6.41 4.10 -1.20
C ALA A 76 7.31 5.06 -0.41
N GLU A 77 8.63 4.98 -0.61
CA GLU A 77 9.60 5.91 -0.03
C GLU A 77 9.41 7.35 -0.54
N GLN A 78 9.13 7.52 -1.84
CA GLN A 78 8.83 8.84 -2.40
C GLN A 78 7.53 9.43 -1.83
N CYS A 79 6.47 8.63 -1.71
CA CYS A 79 5.21 9.06 -1.08
C CYS A 79 5.43 9.49 0.37
N HIS A 80 6.18 8.69 1.14
CA HIS A 80 6.52 9.02 2.52
C HIS A 80 7.27 10.35 2.62
N ARG A 81 8.34 10.54 1.82
CA ARG A 81 9.10 11.81 1.77
C ARG A 81 8.23 13.01 1.35
N ALA A 82 7.18 12.77 0.56
CA ALA A 82 6.28 13.80 0.06
C ALA A 82 5.12 14.15 1.01
N GLY A 83 5.01 13.50 2.18
CA GLY A 83 3.87 13.79 3.05
C GLY A 83 2.64 12.90 2.79
N VAL A 84 2.67 12.01 1.80
CA VAL A 84 1.48 11.40 1.21
C VAL A 84 1.31 9.93 1.66
N PRO A 85 0.17 9.56 2.26
CA PRO A 85 -0.11 8.16 2.61
C PRO A 85 -0.09 7.26 1.37
N SER A 86 0.57 6.11 1.48
CA SER A 86 0.61 5.12 0.41
C SER A 86 0.47 3.70 0.92
N VAL A 87 0.07 2.78 0.06
CA VAL A 87 -0.09 1.36 0.38
C VAL A 87 0.33 0.51 -0.79
N ILE A 88 1.06 -0.58 -0.55
CA ILE A 88 1.35 -1.56 -1.60
C ILE A 88 0.21 -2.56 -1.69
N ALA A 89 -0.35 -2.73 -2.88
CA ALA A 89 -1.39 -3.68 -3.23
C ALA A 89 -0.83 -4.65 -4.28
N TRP A 90 -0.50 -5.87 -3.85
CA TRP A 90 -0.03 -6.93 -4.75
C TRP A 90 -1.02 -8.08 -4.76
N GLY A 91 -1.23 -8.71 -5.91
CA GLY A 91 -2.03 -9.92 -5.99
C GLY A 91 -1.73 -10.75 -7.24
N ARG A 92 -1.50 -12.06 -7.05
CA ARG A 92 -1.31 -13.06 -8.12
C ARG A 92 -1.66 -14.47 -7.62
N HIS A 93 -2.04 -15.36 -8.52
CA HIS A 93 -2.23 -16.80 -8.28
C HIS A 93 -3.02 -17.14 -6.99
N ARG A 94 -4.13 -16.42 -6.73
CA ARG A 94 -4.98 -16.54 -5.52
C ARG A 94 -4.43 -15.94 -4.23
N TRP A 95 -3.26 -15.32 -4.29
CA TRP A 95 -2.69 -14.56 -3.18
C TRP A 95 -2.88 -13.07 -3.35
N GLY A 96 -3.09 -12.39 -2.24
CA GLY A 96 -3.17 -10.94 -2.16
C GLY A 96 -2.43 -10.43 -0.94
N VAL A 97 -1.73 -9.32 -1.09
CA VAL A 97 -1.06 -8.61 0.00
C VAL A 97 -1.42 -7.13 -0.11
N LEU A 98 -1.94 -6.56 0.96
CA LEU A 98 -2.14 -5.13 1.09
C LEU A 98 -1.43 -4.64 2.35
N GLY A 99 -0.56 -3.65 2.20
CA GLY A 99 -0.01 -2.94 3.35
C GLY A 99 1.52 -2.99 3.47
N PRO A 100 2.03 -2.34 4.52
CA PRO A 100 1.29 -1.53 5.49
C PRO A 100 0.91 -0.18 4.87
N ILE A 101 0.13 0.61 5.60
CA ILE A 101 -0.01 2.02 5.25
C ILE A 101 1.34 2.69 5.54
N ASN A 102 2.00 3.16 4.49
CA ASN A 102 3.20 3.97 4.52
C ASN A 102 2.78 5.43 4.64
N ASP A 103 2.69 5.90 5.87
CA ASP A 103 2.38 7.26 6.29
C ASP A 103 3.54 7.81 7.15
N HIS A 104 3.28 8.83 7.98
CA HIS A 104 4.27 9.43 8.88
C HIS A 104 4.52 8.66 10.17
N HIS A 105 3.84 7.54 10.38
CA HIS A 105 3.92 6.76 11.61
C HIS A 105 4.96 5.63 11.49
N PRO A 106 5.54 5.16 12.61
CA PRO A 106 6.49 4.05 12.62
C PRO A 106 5.96 2.77 11.96
N GLY A 107 6.86 2.06 11.27
CA GLY A 107 6.57 0.86 10.49
C GLY A 107 6.41 1.19 9.00
N CYS A 108 7.36 0.74 8.20
CA CYS A 108 7.39 0.98 6.75
C CYS A 108 7.24 -0.32 5.96
N GLN A 109 7.30 -0.22 4.64
CA GLN A 109 7.32 -1.39 3.76
C GLN A 109 8.43 -2.38 4.10
N HIS A 110 9.64 -1.92 4.41
CA HIS A 110 10.73 -2.82 4.79
C HIS A 110 10.44 -3.58 6.10
N CYS A 111 9.86 -2.91 7.10
CA CYS A 111 9.42 -3.56 8.34
C CYS A 111 8.38 -4.65 8.05
N ALA A 112 7.46 -4.38 7.12
CA ALA A 112 6.46 -5.34 6.70
C ALA A 112 7.05 -6.54 5.96
N ASP A 113 8.04 -6.35 5.09
CA ASP A 113 8.71 -7.46 4.42
C ASP A 113 9.39 -8.39 5.42
N MET A 114 10.04 -7.82 6.44
CA MET A 114 10.65 -8.58 7.52
C MET A 114 9.59 -9.33 8.34
N ALA A 115 8.46 -8.68 8.64
CA ALA A 115 7.36 -9.32 9.36
C ALA A 115 6.74 -10.48 8.57
N LEU A 116 6.51 -10.28 7.27
CA LEU A 116 6.04 -11.33 6.36
C LEU A 116 7.05 -12.48 6.31
N ALA A 117 8.33 -12.18 6.11
CA ALA A 117 9.38 -13.18 6.04
C ALA A 117 9.52 -14.00 7.34
N ALA A 118 9.30 -13.36 8.49
CA ALA A 118 9.44 -14.00 9.79
C ALA A 118 8.19 -14.79 10.23
N HIS A 119 7.00 -14.33 9.85
CA HIS A 119 5.74 -14.79 10.48
C HIS A 119 4.72 -15.36 9.51
N ASP A 120 4.86 -15.12 8.21
CA ASP A 120 3.91 -15.61 7.22
C ASP A 120 4.38 -16.98 6.67
N PRO A 121 3.63 -18.08 6.90
CA PRO A 121 4.05 -19.40 6.47
C PRO A 121 4.04 -19.56 4.93
N ASP A 122 3.28 -18.74 4.22
CA ASP A 122 3.18 -18.79 2.77
C ASP A 122 4.16 -17.83 2.08
N TRP A 123 4.91 -17.01 2.84
CA TRP A 123 5.79 -15.98 2.30
C TRP A 123 6.74 -16.49 1.21
N VAL A 124 7.47 -17.56 1.49
CA VAL A 124 8.46 -18.12 0.55
C VAL A 124 7.76 -18.58 -0.73
N THR A 125 6.57 -19.13 -0.62
CA THR A 125 5.77 -19.58 -1.76
C THR A 125 5.27 -18.39 -2.57
N MET A 126 4.67 -17.38 -1.92
CA MET A 126 4.20 -16.15 -2.57
C MET A 126 5.34 -15.36 -3.24
N ALA A 127 6.50 -15.28 -2.60
CA ALA A 127 7.67 -14.59 -3.13
C ALA A 127 8.28 -15.30 -4.35
N ARG A 128 8.15 -16.64 -4.43
CA ARG A 128 8.62 -17.45 -5.56
C ARG A 128 7.69 -17.40 -6.77
N THR A 129 6.42 -17.07 -6.56
CA THR A 129 5.47 -16.91 -7.65
C THR A 129 5.57 -15.53 -8.27
N THR A 130 6.70 -15.30 -8.92
CA THR A 130 7.02 -14.08 -9.66
C THR A 130 6.85 -14.25 -11.17
N THR A 131 6.41 -15.41 -11.64
CA THR A 131 6.37 -15.74 -13.07
C THR A 131 4.98 -16.23 -13.50
N GLY A 132 4.28 -15.41 -14.28
CA GLY A 132 3.02 -15.78 -14.94
C GLY A 132 1.88 -14.80 -14.68
N ASP A 133 1.24 -14.31 -15.74
CA ASP A 133 0.02 -13.51 -15.64
C ASP A 133 -1.16 -14.42 -15.31
N SER A 134 -1.58 -14.43 -14.04
CA SER A 134 -2.87 -14.99 -13.65
C SER A 134 -3.68 -13.92 -12.94
N HIS A 135 -4.58 -13.29 -13.69
CA HIS A 135 -5.64 -12.50 -13.10
C HIS A 135 -6.53 -13.40 -12.23
N ASP A 136 -6.87 -12.94 -11.02
CA ASP A 136 -7.81 -13.60 -10.11
C ASP A 136 -8.87 -12.59 -9.63
N PRO A 137 -10.13 -12.71 -10.09
CA PRO A 137 -11.20 -11.78 -9.72
C PRO A 137 -11.46 -11.71 -8.22
N ALA A 138 -11.29 -12.81 -7.48
CA ALA A 138 -11.53 -12.84 -6.04
C ALA A 138 -10.44 -12.07 -5.28
N VAL A 139 -9.19 -12.18 -5.72
CA VAL A 139 -8.08 -11.36 -5.20
C VAL A 139 -8.31 -9.89 -5.52
N THR A 140 -8.71 -9.56 -6.75
CA THR A 140 -9.01 -8.18 -7.13
C THR A 140 -10.14 -7.60 -6.29
N ALA A 141 -11.26 -8.32 -6.13
CA ALA A 141 -12.38 -7.87 -5.31
C ALA A 141 -11.97 -7.65 -3.85
N TRP A 142 -11.14 -8.54 -3.31
CA TRP A 142 -10.57 -8.40 -1.97
C TRP A 142 -9.66 -7.16 -1.86
N LEU A 143 -8.74 -6.94 -2.80
CA LEU A 143 -7.89 -5.75 -2.82
C LEU A 143 -8.72 -4.47 -2.87
N VAL A 144 -9.74 -4.41 -3.71
CA VAL A 144 -10.65 -3.26 -3.82
C VAL A 144 -11.39 -3.00 -2.50
N ASN A 145 -11.89 -4.03 -1.82
CA ASN A 145 -12.49 -3.90 -0.48
C ASN A 145 -11.52 -3.27 0.52
N GLN A 146 -10.30 -3.77 0.58
CA GLN A 146 -9.30 -3.34 1.56
C GLN A 146 -8.77 -1.94 1.26
N ILE A 147 -8.61 -1.57 -0.01
CA ILE A 147 -8.24 -0.22 -0.45
C ILE A 147 -9.33 0.78 -0.07
N GLU A 148 -10.60 0.47 -0.31
CA GLU A 148 -11.71 1.34 0.09
C GLU A 148 -11.73 1.56 1.61
N ALA A 149 -11.60 0.49 2.39
CA ALA A 149 -11.54 0.58 3.85
C ALA A 149 -10.35 1.45 4.33
N THR A 150 -9.19 1.28 3.70
CA THR A 150 -7.99 2.07 3.97
C THR A 150 -8.20 3.55 3.65
N ALA A 151 -8.74 3.86 2.47
CA ALA A 151 -9.01 5.23 2.05
C ALA A 151 -10.06 5.91 2.94
N GLY A 152 -11.10 5.17 3.35
CA GLY A 152 -12.10 5.66 4.31
C GLY A 152 -11.50 5.97 5.67
N ALA A 153 -10.68 5.05 6.21
CA ALA A 153 -10.01 5.24 7.49
C ALA A 153 -9.06 6.45 7.49
N LEU A 154 -8.38 6.71 6.37
CA LEU A 154 -7.49 7.87 6.21
C LEU A 154 -8.26 9.19 6.01
N ARG A 155 -9.42 9.16 5.34
CA ARG A 155 -10.27 10.35 5.20
C ARG A 155 -10.88 10.78 6.54
N ASP A 156 -11.33 9.82 7.34
CA ASP A 156 -12.05 10.10 8.59
C ASP A 156 -11.10 10.43 9.76
N ASP A 157 -9.79 10.53 9.47
CA ASP A 157 -8.72 11.08 10.29
C ASP A 157 -8.87 10.83 11.79
N SER A 158 -8.66 9.58 12.20
CA SER A 158 -8.35 9.31 13.60
C SER A 158 -6.84 9.24 13.73
N ASP A 159 -6.24 10.30 14.26
CA ASP A 159 -4.84 10.43 14.67
C ASP A 159 -4.49 9.49 15.86
N VAL A 160 -5.03 8.28 15.81
CA VAL A 160 -4.77 7.20 16.73
C VAL A 160 -3.56 6.49 16.18
N TYR A 161 -2.50 6.44 16.96
CA TYR A 161 -1.35 5.56 16.74
C TYR A 161 -1.84 4.12 16.56
N ARG A 162 -2.11 3.71 15.31
CA ARG A 162 -2.59 2.37 14.99
C ARG A 162 -1.38 1.49 14.76
N ALA A 163 -1.32 0.37 15.48
CA ALA A 163 -0.39 -0.70 15.16
C ALA A 163 -0.54 -1.03 13.67
N LYS A 164 0.55 -0.89 12.91
CA LYS A 164 0.52 -1.15 11.48
C LYS A 164 0.36 -2.63 11.23
N SER A 165 -0.36 -2.96 10.17
CA SER A 165 -0.54 -4.34 9.74
C SER A 165 -0.39 -4.49 8.24
N VAL A 166 0.01 -5.68 7.83
CA VAL A 166 -0.13 -6.17 6.46
C VAL A 166 -1.29 -7.15 6.44
N GLN A 167 -2.22 -6.94 5.52
CA GLN A 167 -3.28 -7.89 5.23
C GLN A 167 -2.78 -8.88 4.17
N VAL A 168 -2.99 -10.17 4.42
CA VAL A 168 -2.61 -11.25 3.52
C VAL A 168 -3.83 -12.11 3.25
N ARG A 169 -4.10 -12.38 1.97
CA ARG A 169 -5.09 -13.34 1.50
C ARG A 169 -4.39 -14.52 0.85
N THR A 170 -4.78 -15.73 1.25
CA THR A 170 -4.31 -16.97 0.63
C THR A 170 -5.45 -17.96 0.43
N ASN A 171 -5.15 -19.13 -0.16
CA ASN A 171 -6.08 -20.25 -0.24
C ASN A 171 -6.54 -20.75 1.14
N ALA A 172 -5.75 -20.54 2.19
CA ALA A 172 -6.10 -20.92 3.56
C ALA A 172 -6.99 -19.88 4.27
N GLY A 173 -7.20 -18.71 3.66
CA GLY A 173 -8.00 -17.62 4.21
C GLY A 173 -7.25 -16.30 4.28
N GLU A 174 -7.84 -15.36 5.00
CA GLU A 174 -7.33 -14.00 5.22
C GLU A 174 -6.70 -13.89 6.60
N ARG A 175 -5.60 -13.14 6.71
CA ARG A 175 -4.92 -12.88 7.97
C ARG A 175 -4.30 -11.49 7.99
N SER A 176 -4.11 -10.96 9.19
CA SER A 176 -3.47 -9.68 9.46
C SER A 176 -2.19 -9.94 10.27
N LEU A 177 -1.07 -9.43 9.79
CA LEU A 177 0.21 -9.52 10.48
C LEU A 177 0.59 -8.14 10.99
N VAL A 178 0.90 -8.05 12.28
CA VAL A 178 1.43 -6.81 12.87
C VAL A 178 2.80 -6.51 12.27
N VAL A 179 3.03 -5.25 11.93
CA VAL A 179 4.31 -4.76 11.42
C VAL A 179 5.04 -4.04 12.55
N PRO A 180 5.95 -4.73 13.25
CA PRO A 180 6.79 -4.06 14.25
C PRO A 180 7.72 -3.08 13.55
N ALA A 181 7.74 -1.83 14.01
CA ALA A 181 8.74 -0.87 13.59
C ALA A 181 10.14 -1.39 14.00
N GLN A 182 11.00 -1.63 13.02
CA GLN A 182 12.35 -2.13 13.29
C GLN A 182 13.24 -0.99 13.78
N PRO A 183 14.09 -1.21 14.82
CA PRO A 183 15.02 -0.20 15.30
C PRO A 183 15.91 0.35 14.17
N GLY A 184 16.00 1.68 14.05
CA GLY A 184 16.80 2.34 13.01
C GLY A 184 16.16 2.34 11.61
N CYS A 185 15.00 1.71 11.42
CA CYS A 185 14.25 1.77 10.18
C CYS A 185 13.46 3.09 10.12
N HIS A 186 13.85 3.97 9.19
CA HIS A 186 13.23 5.30 8.92
C HIS A 186 13.07 6.24 10.14
N CYS A 187 13.92 6.10 11.15
CA CYS A 187 14.09 7.14 12.16
C CYS A 187 14.86 8.29 11.50
N TRP A 188 14.16 9.30 10.98
CA TRP A 188 14.81 10.51 10.44
C TRP A 188 14.66 11.65 11.45
N PRO A 189 15.68 12.50 11.65
CA PRO A 189 15.58 13.64 12.56
C PRO A 189 14.46 14.59 12.08
N PRO A 190 13.46 14.93 12.91
CA PRO A 190 13.46 14.98 14.38
C PRO A 190 12.61 13.88 15.09
N GLN A 191 12.14 12.85 14.38
CA GLN A 191 11.26 11.80 14.93
C GLN A 191 11.99 10.68 15.68
N GLU A 192 13.33 10.71 15.74
CA GLU A 192 14.14 9.75 16.51
C GLU A 192 13.73 9.67 17.99
N ALA A 193 13.38 10.80 18.60
CA ALA A 193 12.98 10.84 20.01
C ALA A 193 11.62 10.16 20.26
N SER A 194 10.64 10.32 19.37
CA SER A 194 9.31 9.69 19.52
C SER A 194 9.35 8.20 19.17
N CYS A 195 10.09 7.83 18.14
CA CYS A 195 10.23 6.43 17.71
C CYS A 195 10.93 5.57 18.77
N ASN A 196 11.99 6.09 19.40
CA ASN A 196 12.67 5.41 20.51
C ASN A 196 11.82 5.29 21.77
N THR A 197 10.90 6.23 22.00
CA THR A 197 9.98 6.19 23.16
C THR A 197 8.90 5.13 22.98
N LEU A 198 8.36 4.98 21.77
CA LEU A 198 7.37 3.95 21.44
C LEU A 198 7.95 2.53 21.51
N MET A 199 9.21 2.35 21.09
CA MET A 199 9.90 1.07 21.18
C MET A 199 10.16 0.60 22.62
N ARG A 200 10.34 1.53 23.58
CA ARG A 200 10.53 1.18 25.00
C ARG A 200 9.25 0.75 25.70
N SER A 201 8.09 1.14 25.19
CA SER A 201 6.79 0.80 25.79
C SER A 201 6.20 -0.52 25.27
N ALA A 202 6.79 -1.11 24.23
CA ALA A 202 6.35 -2.36 23.60
C ALA A 202 7.25 -3.57 23.92
N ALA A 203 8.23 -3.41 24.81
CA ALA A 203 9.16 -4.44 25.26
C ALA A 203 8.77 -4.99 26.64
#